data_AF-A0A0B0CXG0-F1
#
_entry.id   AF-A0A0B0CXG0-F1
#
_cell.length_a   1.000
_cell.length_b   1.000
_cell.length_c   1.000
_cell.angle_alpha   90.00
_cell.angle_beta   90.00
_cell.angle_gamma   90.00
#
_symmetry.space_group_name_H-M   'P 1'
#
loop_
_entity.id
_entity.type
_entity.pdbx_description
1 polymer ?
#
loop_
_entity_poly.entity_id
_entity_poly.type
_entity_poly.pdbx_seq_one_letter_code
_entity_poly.pdbx_strand_id
1 'polypeptide(L)'
;KKEKAKKIRDGYKKRWNDVRDEWFSRSLTSYLKDMQDLHPVMEQLAAIVKDFKERYEQLKKEKAIVDFSDLEHYCLQILLDEDSTPDQPLPSKVAEGFHKQFSEVLIDEYQDTNLVQETLLRLLTDGQEAGHLFMVGDVKQSIYRFRHAEPSLFLNKYKAYGIQDQPGERIDLARNFRSRKQVLDATNYIFRQVLDEEVGEMEYEKEAELIYSNKIYDEL
;
A
#
# COMPACT_ATOMS: atom_id res chain seq x y z
N LYS A 1 17.82 -36.55 23.97
CA LYS A 1 16.41 -36.52 23.47
C LYS A 1 15.44 -35.90 24.49
N LYS A 2 15.45 -36.34 25.76
CA LYS A 2 14.56 -35.84 26.83
C LYS A 2 14.67 -34.33 27.11
N GLU A 3 15.89 -33.79 27.19
CA GLU A 3 16.13 -32.35 27.40
C GLU A 3 15.66 -31.46 26.24
N LYS A 4 15.88 -31.87 24.99
CA LYS A 4 15.35 -31.16 23.81
C LYS A 4 13.82 -31.10 23.81
N ALA A 5 13.15 -32.21 24.14
CA ALA A 5 11.69 -32.25 24.21
C ALA A 5 11.12 -31.36 25.33
N LYS A 6 11.79 -31.35 26.50
CA LYS A 6 11.41 -30.48 27.62
C LYS A 6 11.54 -28.99 27.25
N LYS A 7 12.64 -28.60 26.60
CA LYS A 7 12.88 -27.22 26.15
C LYS A 7 11.82 -26.73 25.16
N ILE A 8 11.40 -27.60 24.22
CA ILE A 8 10.34 -27.29 23.26
C ILE A 8 9.00 -27.10 23.99
N ARG A 9 8.60 -28.04 24.86
CA ARG A 9 7.36 -27.95 25.63
C ARG A 9 7.30 -26.69 26.48
N ASP A 10 8.38 -26.38 27.19
CA ASP A 10 8.43 -25.21 28.08
C ASP A 10 8.38 -23.91 27.27
N GLY A 11 8.96 -23.87 26.06
CA GLY A 11 8.80 -22.77 25.10
C GLY A 11 7.37 -22.55 24.62
N TYR A 12 6.65 -23.61 24.24
CA TYR A 12 5.23 -23.53 23.87
C TYR A 12 4.35 -23.11 25.06
N LYS A 13 4.62 -23.64 26.26
CA LYS A 13 3.88 -23.28 27.47
C LYS A 13 4.08 -21.81 27.83
N LYS A 14 5.30 -21.29 27.67
CA LYS A 14 5.60 -19.86 27.86
C LYS A 14 4.83 -19.02 26.85
N ARG A 15 4.94 -19.29 25.54
CA ARG A 15 4.19 -18.57 24.49
C ARG A 15 2.68 -18.58 24.73
N TRP A 16 2.13 -19.71 25.17
CA TRP A 16 0.71 -19.83 25.48
C TRP A 16 0.29 -18.95 26.66
N ASN A 17 1.09 -18.94 27.74
CA ASN A 17 0.83 -18.08 28.88
C ASN A 17 0.98 -16.60 28.51
N ASP A 18 2.01 -16.23 27.74
CA ASP A 18 2.24 -14.86 27.27
C ASP A 18 1.03 -14.38 26.43
N VAL A 19 0.55 -15.19 25.49
CA VAL A 19 -0.66 -14.88 24.69
C VAL A 19 -1.90 -14.75 25.58
N ARG A 20 -2.10 -15.66 26.53
CA ARG A 20 -3.23 -15.61 27.47
C ARG A 20 -3.19 -14.34 28.32
N ASP A 21 -2.02 -13.97 28.82
CA ASP A 21 -1.85 -12.90 29.79
C ASP A 21 -1.80 -11.51 29.10
N GLU A 22 -1.34 -11.42 27.85
CA GLU A 22 -1.36 -10.17 27.06
C GLU A 22 -2.69 -9.94 26.35
N TRP A 23 -3.17 -10.92 25.58
CA TRP A 23 -4.30 -10.75 24.65
C TRP A 23 -5.65 -11.11 25.27
N PHE A 24 -5.65 -12.06 26.21
CA PHE A 24 -6.86 -12.55 26.89
C PHE A 24 -6.92 -12.14 28.37
N SER A 25 -6.22 -11.06 28.74
CA SER A 25 -6.28 -10.45 30.08
C SER A 25 -7.69 -10.02 30.49
N ARG A 26 -8.55 -9.74 29.50
CA ARG A 26 -9.97 -9.40 29.69
C ARG A 26 -10.86 -10.43 29.02
N SER A 27 -12.02 -10.67 29.63
CA SER A 27 -13.03 -11.57 29.04
C SER A 27 -13.65 -10.93 27.80
N LEU A 28 -14.02 -11.76 26.81
CA LEU A 28 -14.75 -11.33 25.62
C LEU A 28 -16.02 -10.53 25.99
N THR A 29 -16.74 -10.95 27.03
CA THR A 29 -17.92 -10.25 27.54
C THR A 29 -17.61 -8.82 27.98
N SER A 30 -16.42 -8.57 28.55
CA SER A 30 -16.00 -7.22 28.91
C SER A 30 -15.73 -6.36 27.67
N TYR A 31 -15.10 -6.90 26.63
CA TYR A 31 -14.91 -6.17 25.37
C TYR A 31 -16.23 -5.83 24.69
N LEU A 32 -17.16 -6.79 24.63
CA LEU A 32 -18.49 -6.57 24.06
C LEU A 32 -19.26 -5.49 24.83
N LYS A 33 -19.15 -5.50 26.16
CA LYS A 33 -19.76 -4.46 26.99
C LYS A 33 -19.14 -3.09 26.72
N ASP A 34 -17.81 -2.98 26.68
CA ASP A 34 -17.13 -1.72 26.35
C ASP A 34 -17.55 -1.21 24.97
N MET A 35 -17.66 -2.09 23.96
CA MET A 35 -18.15 -1.71 22.63
C MET A 35 -19.59 -1.20 22.65
N GLN A 36 -20.48 -1.83 23.42
CA GLN A 36 -21.87 -1.39 23.59
C GLN A 36 -21.95 -0.05 24.33
N ASP A 37 -21.12 0.13 25.35
CA ASP A 37 -21.07 1.37 26.15
C ASP A 37 -20.48 2.53 25.31
N LEU A 38 -19.51 2.25 24.43
CA LEU A 38 -18.90 3.24 23.52
C LEU A 38 -19.75 3.53 22.27
N HIS A 39 -20.58 2.58 21.83
CA HIS A 39 -21.42 2.71 20.64
C HIS A 39 -22.14 4.06 20.53
N PRO A 40 -22.93 4.51 21.53
CA PRO A 40 -23.65 5.78 21.42
C PRO A 40 -22.71 6.98 21.26
N VAL A 41 -21.53 6.96 21.88
CA VAL A 41 -20.54 8.04 21.74
C VAL A 41 -19.94 8.05 20.33
N MET A 42 -19.58 6.88 19.81
CA MET A 42 -19.03 6.72 18.45
C MET A 42 -20.06 7.09 17.38
N GLU A 43 -21.34 6.78 17.61
CA GLU A 43 -22.44 7.17 16.74
C GLU A 43 -22.59 8.70 16.66
N GLN A 44 -22.54 9.38 17.81
CA GLN A 44 -22.58 10.85 17.85
C GLN A 44 -21.34 11.47 17.19
N LEU A 45 -20.15 10.93 17.44
CA LEU A 45 -18.92 11.38 16.77
C LEU A 45 -19.04 11.26 15.25
N ALA A 46 -19.52 10.11 14.75
CA ALA A 46 -19.72 9.90 13.33
C ALA A 46 -20.74 10.88 12.73
N ALA A 47 -21.83 11.18 13.45
CA ALA A 47 -22.81 12.18 13.04
C ALA A 47 -22.19 13.59 12.94
N ILE A 48 -21.40 14.00 13.93
CA ILE A 48 -20.71 15.30 13.94
C ILE A 48 -19.70 15.40 12.79
N VAL A 49 -18.91 14.36 12.55
CA VAL A 49 -17.93 14.35 11.45
C VAL A 49 -18.62 14.47 10.08
N LYS A 50 -19.78 13.80 9.90
CA LYS A 50 -20.58 13.93 8.67
C LYS A 50 -21.14 15.34 8.49
N ASP A 51 -21.76 15.92 9.51
CA ASP A 51 -22.28 17.30 9.46
C ASP A 51 -21.16 18.32 9.21
N PHE A 52 -19.98 18.13 9.83
CA PHE A 52 -18.80 18.94 9.55
C PHE A 52 -18.38 18.84 8.09
N LYS A 53 -18.27 17.61 7.54
CA LYS A 53 -17.89 17.38 6.15
C LYS A 53 -18.84 18.10 5.18
N GLU A 54 -20.14 17.96 5.37
CA GLU A 54 -21.16 18.59 4.53
C GLU A 54 -21.06 20.12 4.56
N ARG A 55 -20.96 20.71 5.76
CA ARG A 55 -20.81 22.16 5.91
C ARG A 55 -19.51 22.68 5.32
N TYR A 56 -18.42 21.93 5.50
CA TYR A 56 -17.10 22.29 4.97
C TYR A 56 -17.12 22.29 3.44
N GLU A 57 -17.67 21.25 2.81
CA GLU A 57 -17.85 21.19 1.37
C GLU A 57 -18.74 22.33 0.83
N GLN A 58 -19.84 22.65 1.52
CA GLN A 58 -20.73 23.75 1.14
C GLN A 58 -20.00 25.10 1.17
N LEU A 59 -19.24 25.39 2.22
CA LEU A 59 -18.46 26.62 2.33
C LEU A 59 -17.36 26.73 1.26
N LYS A 60 -16.73 25.61 0.90
CA LYS A 60 -15.76 25.56 -0.21
C LYS A 60 -16.42 25.86 -1.55
N LYS A 61 -17.58 25.25 -1.81
CA LYS A 61 -18.38 25.49 -3.03
C LYS A 61 -18.80 26.94 -3.17
N GLU A 62 -19.30 27.56 -2.10
CA GLU A 62 -19.69 28.99 -2.09
C GLU A 62 -18.54 29.93 -2.46
N LYS A 63 -17.31 29.55 -2.10
CA LYS A 63 -16.09 30.32 -2.41
C LYS A 63 -15.40 29.88 -3.70
N ALA A 64 -15.93 28.86 -4.40
CA ALA A 64 -15.31 28.23 -5.57
C ALA A 64 -13.85 27.81 -5.34
N ILE A 65 -13.55 27.24 -4.17
CA ILE A 65 -12.22 26.72 -3.81
C ILE A 65 -12.25 25.20 -3.67
N VAL A 66 -11.09 24.57 -3.87
CA VAL A 66 -10.89 23.12 -3.74
C VAL A 66 -9.59 22.84 -2.99
N ASP A 67 -9.60 21.82 -2.14
CA ASP A 67 -8.42 21.28 -1.47
C ASP A 67 -7.74 20.22 -2.34
N PHE A 68 -6.51 19.83 -1.98
CA PHE A 68 -5.81 18.73 -2.67
C PHE A 68 -6.58 17.41 -2.65
N SER A 69 -7.26 17.10 -1.53
CA SER A 69 -8.12 15.91 -1.44
C SER A 69 -9.36 16.01 -2.31
N ASP A 70 -9.93 17.21 -2.48
CA ASP A 70 -11.08 17.41 -3.36
C ASP A 70 -10.72 17.14 -4.82
N LEU A 71 -9.50 17.49 -5.24
CA LEU A 71 -9.05 17.21 -6.60
C LEU A 71 -9.07 15.71 -6.91
N GLU A 72 -8.58 14.88 -6.00
CA GLU A 72 -8.60 13.42 -6.16
C GLU A 72 -10.05 12.89 -6.17
N HIS A 73 -10.88 13.32 -5.21
CA HIS A 73 -12.26 12.85 -5.10
C HIS A 73 -13.17 13.34 -6.23
N TYR A 74 -13.05 14.58 -6.67
CA TYR A 74 -13.85 15.12 -7.78
C TYR A 74 -13.41 14.51 -9.11
N CYS A 75 -12.10 14.30 -9.32
CA CYS A 75 -11.63 13.55 -10.47
C CYS A 75 -12.25 12.14 -10.48
N LEU A 76 -12.24 11.45 -9.33
CA LEU A 76 -12.80 10.11 -9.22
C LEU A 76 -14.31 10.10 -9.50
N GLN A 77 -15.05 11.07 -8.97
CA GLN A 77 -16.49 11.22 -9.22
C GLN A 77 -16.82 11.43 -10.70
N ILE A 78 -15.96 12.13 -11.45
CA ILE A 78 -16.14 12.36 -12.89
C ILE A 78 -15.86 11.09 -13.69
N LEU A 79 -14.88 10.30 -13.26
CA LEU A 79 -14.44 9.08 -13.96
C LEU A 79 -15.30 7.85 -13.64
N LEU A 80 -16.08 7.87 -12.56
CA LEU A 80 -17.02 6.81 -12.20
C LEU A 80 -18.34 6.94 -12.96
N ASP A 81 -18.82 5.82 -13.48
CA ASP A 81 -20.18 5.72 -14.02
C ASP A 81 -21.22 5.71 -12.89
N GLU A 82 -22.45 6.13 -13.18
CA GLU A 82 -23.55 6.15 -12.20
C GLU A 82 -23.90 4.75 -11.67
N ASP A 83 -23.70 3.71 -12.49
CA ASP A 83 -23.92 2.31 -12.11
C ASP A 83 -22.75 1.71 -11.29
N SER A 84 -21.71 2.50 -10.98
CA SER A 84 -20.57 2.05 -10.20
C SER A 84 -20.96 1.68 -8.76
N THR A 85 -20.37 0.61 -8.25
CA THR A 85 -20.45 0.24 -6.83
C THR A 85 -19.08 0.35 -6.17
N PRO A 86 -18.98 0.43 -4.83
CA PRO A 86 -17.69 0.47 -4.14
C PRO A 86 -16.78 -0.72 -4.48
N ASP A 87 -17.36 -1.89 -4.69
CA ASP A 87 -16.63 -3.13 -5.01
C ASP A 87 -16.34 -3.26 -6.52
N GLN A 88 -17.15 -2.61 -7.35
CA GLN A 88 -17.04 -2.66 -8.81
C GLN A 88 -17.17 -1.25 -9.40
N PRO A 89 -16.06 -0.48 -9.47
CA PRO A 89 -16.06 0.80 -10.13
C PRO A 89 -16.08 0.60 -11.64
N LEU A 90 -16.98 1.33 -12.31
CA LEU A 90 -17.17 1.28 -13.76
C LEU A 90 -16.71 2.60 -14.38
N PRO A 91 -16.05 2.58 -15.56
CA PRO A 91 -15.61 3.79 -16.22
C PRO A 91 -16.80 4.57 -16.78
N SER A 92 -16.84 5.87 -16.50
CA SER A 92 -17.78 6.80 -17.14
C SER A 92 -17.39 7.07 -18.59
N LYS A 93 -18.28 7.73 -19.35
CA LYS A 93 -17.98 8.20 -20.71
C LYS A 93 -16.76 9.12 -20.78
N VAL A 94 -16.46 9.84 -19.70
CA VAL A 94 -15.26 10.69 -19.63
C VAL A 94 -14.01 9.82 -19.53
N ALA A 95 -14.05 8.78 -18.69
CA ALA A 95 -12.96 7.80 -18.57
C ALA A 95 -12.71 7.08 -19.90
N GLU A 96 -13.76 6.65 -20.60
CA GLU A 96 -13.65 6.07 -21.96
C GLU A 96 -13.02 7.05 -22.98
N GLY A 97 -13.27 8.35 -22.81
CA GLY A 97 -12.62 9.39 -23.62
C GLY A 97 -11.10 9.39 -23.41
N PHE A 98 -10.66 9.26 -22.16
CA PHE A 98 -9.24 9.18 -21.81
C PHE A 98 -8.59 7.87 -22.29
N HIS A 99 -9.31 6.75 -22.29
CA HIS A 99 -8.81 5.48 -22.86
C HIS A 99 -8.40 5.65 -24.33
N LYS A 100 -9.14 6.46 -25.10
CA LYS A 100 -8.82 6.74 -26.51
C LYS A 100 -7.69 7.75 -26.67
N GLN A 101 -7.50 8.62 -25.68
CA GLN A 101 -6.50 9.69 -25.72
C GLN A 101 -5.12 9.19 -25.29
N PHE A 102 -5.06 8.36 -24.24
CA PHE A 102 -3.82 7.84 -23.68
C PHE A 102 -3.56 6.44 -24.21
N SER A 103 -2.51 6.29 -25.02
CA SER A 103 -2.05 4.98 -25.48
C SER A 103 -1.36 4.18 -24.36
N GLU A 104 -0.76 4.87 -23.39
CA GLU A 104 -0.11 4.29 -22.23
C GLU A 104 -0.05 5.33 -21.10
N VAL A 105 -0.14 4.86 -19.84
CA VAL A 105 -0.06 5.64 -18.62
C VAL A 105 1.17 5.16 -17.85
N LEU A 106 2.11 6.07 -17.61
CA LEU A 106 3.35 5.79 -16.90
C LEU A 106 3.30 6.41 -15.51
N ILE A 107 3.53 5.60 -14.49
CA ILE A 107 3.53 6.01 -13.09
C ILE A 107 4.89 5.71 -12.48
N ASP A 108 5.52 6.74 -11.95
CA ASP A 108 6.74 6.64 -11.14
C ASP A 108 6.37 6.69 -9.65
N GLU A 109 7.28 6.21 -8.80
CA GLU A 109 7.08 6.14 -7.34
C GLU A 109 5.77 5.44 -6.92
N TYR A 110 5.38 4.37 -7.62
CA TYR A 110 4.10 3.68 -7.42
C TYR A 110 3.92 3.15 -5.99
N GLN A 111 5.01 2.89 -5.25
CA GLN A 111 4.95 2.46 -3.85
C GLN A 111 4.31 3.48 -2.90
N ASP A 112 4.19 4.75 -3.31
CA ASP A 112 3.61 5.83 -2.49
C ASP A 112 2.16 6.15 -2.89
N THR A 113 1.55 5.31 -3.74
CA THR A 113 0.17 5.45 -4.22
C THR A 113 -0.82 5.08 -3.11
N ASN A 114 -1.95 5.80 -3.06
CA ASN A 114 -3.08 5.50 -2.17
C ASN A 114 -4.24 4.81 -2.92
N LEU A 115 -5.25 4.32 -2.20
CA LEU A 115 -6.37 3.59 -2.82
C LEU A 115 -7.23 4.46 -3.79
N VAL A 116 -7.34 5.76 -3.53
CA VAL A 116 -8.08 6.69 -4.40
C VAL A 116 -7.36 6.82 -5.74
N GLN A 117 -6.05 7.05 -5.71
CA GLN A 117 -5.19 7.13 -6.89
C GLN A 117 -5.16 5.80 -7.64
N GLU A 118 -5.08 4.66 -6.95
CA GLU A 118 -5.16 3.35 -7.59
C GLU A 118 -6.49 3.14 -8.32
N THR A 119 -7.60 3.58 -7.71
CA THR A 119 -8.92 3.49 -8.37
C THR A 119 -9.01 4.42 -9.58
N LEU A 120 -8.43 5.62 -9.49
CA LEU A 120 -8.32 6.54 -10.63
C LEU A 120 -7.53 5.91 -11.78
N LEU A 121 -6.35 5.35 -11.50
CA LEU A 121 -5.53 4.68 -12.50
C LEU A 121 -6.28 3.54 -13.15
N ARG A 122 -6.92 2.68 -12.35
CA ARG A 122 -7.76 1.59 -12.85
C ARG A 122 -8.86 2.09 -13.79
N LEU A 123 -9.59 3.13 -13.42
CA LEU A 123 -10.63 3.70 -14.28
C LEU A 123 -10.07 4.29 -15.58
N LEU A 124 -8.81 4.72 -15.60
CA LEU A 124 -8.12 5.25 -16.77
C LEU A 124 -7.42 4.17 -17.62
N THR A 125 -7.20 2.97 -17.10
CA THR A 125 -6.39 1.93 -17.78
C THR A 125 -7.11 0.60 -18.01
N ASP A 126 -8.11 0.24 -17.21
CA ASP A 126 -8.85 -1.03 -17.32
C ASP A 126 -9.98 -0.96 -18.38
N GLY A 127 -9.65 -0.42 -19.56
CA GLY A 127 -10.48 -0.57 -20.75
C GLY A 127 -10.58 -2.03 -21.22
N GLN A 128 -11.29 -2.28 -22.31
CA GLN A 128 -11.48 -3.63 -22.88
C GLN A 128 -10.16 -4.33 -23.31
N GLU A 129 -9.05 -3.60 -23.39
CA GLU A 129 -7.73 -4.13 -23.71
C GLU A 129 -6.80 -3.95 -22.49
N ALA A 130 -6.36 -5.06 -21.90
CA ALA A 130 -5.32 -5.03 -20.88
C ALA A 130 -3.99 -4.55 -21.52
N GLY A 131 -3.26 -3.65 -20.85
CA GLY A 131 -1.86 -3.37 -21.22
C GLY A 131 -1.42 -1.90 -21.30
N HIS A 132 -2.18 -0.94 -20.77
CA HIS A 132 -1.85 0.50 -20.89
C HIS A 132 -1.24 1.12 -19.64
N LEU A 133 -0.79 0.33 -18.67
CA LEU A 133 -0.25 0.84 -17.40
C LEU A 133 1.18 0.35 -17.18
N PHE A 134 2.12 1.28 -17.14
CA PHE A 134 3.51 1.03 -16.78
C PHE A 134 3.81 1.68 -15.42
N MET A 135 4.29 0.89 -14.47
CA MET A 135 4.51 1.33 -13.09
C MET A 135 5.95 1.06 -12.69
N VAL A 136 6.60 2.06 -12.10
CA VAL A 136 7.95 1.99 -11.53
C VAL A 136 7.86 2.35 -10.06
N GLY A 137 8.61 1.63 -9.23
CA GLY A 137 8.69 1.92 -7.82
C GLY A 137 9.56 0.91 -7.07
N ASP A 138 9.79 1.20 -5.80
CA ASP A 138 10.53 0.35 -4.88
C ASP A 138 9.89 0.38 -3.49
N VAL A 139 9.32 -0.74 -3.05
CA VAL A 139 8.67 -0.86 -1.74
C VAL A 139 9.62 -0.47 -0.60
N LYS A 140 10.92 -0.74 -0.74
CA LYS A 140 11.94 -0.40 0.27
C LYS A 140 12.08 1.11 0.49
N GLN A 141 11.53 1.92 -0.41
CA GLN A 141 11.57 3.37 -0.39
C GLN A 141 10.21 3.99 -0.04
N SER A 142 9.18 3.18 0.24
CA SER A 142 7.88 3.70 0.68
C SER A 142 7.99 4.30 2.08
N ILE A 143 7.91 5.62 2.16
CA ILE A 143 8.06 6.39 3.41
C ILE A 143 6.85 7.30 3.70
N TYR A 144 5.82 7.25 2.86
CA TYR A 144 4.65 8.13 2.94
C TYR A 144 3.40 7.49 3.55
N ARG A 145 3.53 6.42 4.35
CA ARG A 145 2.38 5.77 5.02
C ARG A 145 1.53 6.73 5.87
N PHE A 146 2.16 7.77 6.44
CA PHE A 146 1.44 8.83 7.19
C PHE A 146 0.49 9.68 6.32
N ARG A 147 0.63 9.62 4.99
CA ARG A 147 -0.26 10.24 4.00
C ARG A 147 -1.25 9.23 3.41
N HIS A 148 -1.43 8.08 4.04
CA HIS A 148 -2.25 6.96 3.56
C HIS A 148 -1.74 6.32 2.26
N ALA A 149 -0.44 6.43 1.96
CA ALA A 149 0.18 5.56 0.96
C ALA A 149 0.06 4.10 1.42
N GLU A 150 -0.26 3.21 0.49
CA GLU A 150 -0.55 1.80 0.77
C GLU A 150 0.44 0.92 -0.01
N PRO A 151 1.67 0.69 0.51
CA PRO A 151 2.69 -0.11 -0.16
C PRO A 151 2.27 -1.55 -0.43
N SER A 152 1.27 -2.06 0.31
CA SER A 152 0.66 -3.36 0.04
C SER A 152 0.04 -3.46 -1.36
N LEU A 153 -0.42 -2.35 -1.97
CA LEU A 153 -0.89 -2.32 -3.36
C LEU A 153 0.23 -2.70 -4.34
N PHE A 154 1.42 -2.10 -4.17
CA PHE A 154 2.60 -2.45 -4.96
C PHE A 154 2.97 -3.92 -4.75
N LEU A 155 3.09 -4.36 -3.49
CA LEU A 155 3.49 -5.73 -3.16
C LEU A 155 2.54 -6.79 -3.72
N ASN A 156 1.23 -6.54 -3.67
CA ASN A 156 0.23 -7.44 -4.21
C ASN A 156 0.39 -7.59 -5.74
N LYS A 157 0.60 -6.48 -6.48
CA LYS A 157 0.87 -6.54 -7.92
C LYS A 157 2.22 -7.18 -8.23
N TYR A 158 3.26 -6.85 -7.49
CA TYR A 158 4.60 -7.44 -7.61
C TYR A 158 4.57 -8.97 -7.45
N LYS A 159 3.79 -9.49 -6.49
CA LYS A 159 3.58 -10.93 -6.29
C LYS A 159 2.73 -11.53 -7.41
N ALA A 160 1.64 -10.87 -7.81
CA ALA A 160 0.74 -11.34 -8.85
C ALA A 160 1.42 -11.46 -10.22
N TYR A 161 2.17 -10.44 -10.64
CA TYR A 161 2.88 -10.42 -11.94
C TYR A 161 4.14 -11.30 -11.98
N GLY A 162 4.57 -11.83 -10.83
CA GLY A 162 5.62 -12.85 -10.77
C GLY A 162 5.13 -14.26 -11.12
N ILE A 163 3.81 -14.48 -11.24
CA ILE A 163 3.21 -15.77 -11.55
C ILE A 163 3.05 -15.91 -13.08
N GLN A 164 3.47 -17.03 -13.65
CA GLN A 164 3.28 -17.34 -15.07
C GLN A 164 1.79 -17.33 -15.46
N ASP A 165 1.49 -16.89 -16.69
CA ASP A 165 0.14 -16.79 -17.29
C ASP A 165 -0.80 -15.72 -16.71
N GLN A 166 -0.26 -14.70 -16.02
CA GLN A 166 -0.99 -13.48 -15.66
C GLN A 166 -0.80 -12.38 -16.74
N PRO A 167 -1.78 -11.46 -16.91
CA PRO A 167 -1.72 -10.40 -17.94
C PRO A 167 -0.72 -9.27 -17.65
N GLY A 168 0.11 -9.37 -16.61
CA GLY A 168 1.12 -8.35 -16.26
C GLY A 168 2.53 -8.92 -16.18
N GLU A 169 3.51 -8.12 -16.58
CA GLU A 169 4.93 -8.48 -16.56
C GLU A 169 5.66 -7.76 -15.43
N ARG A 170 6.50 -8.50 -14.69
CA ARG A 170 7.38 -7.95 -13.66
C ARG A 170 8.82 -7.88 -14.15
N ILE A 171 9.45 -6.72 -14.01
CA ILE A 171 10.85 -6.49 -14.40
C ILE A 171 11.64 -6.03 -13.16
N ASP A 172 12.63 -6.83 -12.74
CA ASP A 172 13.45 -6.56 -11.56
C ASP A 172 14.79 -5.91 -11.95
N LEU A 173 15.05 -4.69 -11.48
CA LEU A 173 16.25 -3.91 -11.78
C LEU A 173 17.22 -3.88 -10.57
N ALA A 174 17.97 -4.97 -10.36
CA ALA A 174 18.89 -5.06 -9.21
C ALA A 174 20.21 -4.26 -9.35
N ARG A 175 20.56 -3.82 -10.57
CA ARG A 175 21.85 -3.16 -10.84
C ARG A 175 21.81 -1.68 -10.45
N ASN A 176 22.69 -1.29 -9.53
CA ASN A 176 22.87 0.10 -9.13
C ASN A 176 24.00 0.77 -9.93
N PHE A 177 23.65 1.87 -10.60
CA PHE A 177 24.57 2.69 -11.38
C PHE A 177 24.89 4.04 -10.71
N ARG A 178 24.31 4.35 -9.54
CA ARG A 178 24.41 5.65 -8.88
C ARG A 178 25.59 5.75 -7.92
N SER A 179 25.80 4.71 -7.12
CA SER A 179 26.69 4.75 -5.96
C SER A 179 27.93 3.86 -6.12
N ARG A 180 28.98 4.19 -5.38
CA ARG A 180 30.19 3.35 -5.28
C ARG A 180 29.92 2.09 -4.47
N LYS A 181 30.73 1.05 -4.70
CA LYS A 181 30.64 -0.25 -4.03
C LYS A 181 30.55 -0.13 -2.50
N GLN A 182 31.35 0.74 -1.87
CA GLN A 182 31.39 0.87 -0.41
C GLN A 182 30.04 1.30 0.19
N VAL A 183 29.30 2.15 -0.52
CA VAL A 183 27.95 2.58 -0.09
C VAL A 183 26.99 1.41 -0.16
N LEU A 184 27.00 0.66 -1.27
CA LEU A 184 26.11 -0.48 -1.47
C LEU A 184 26.40 -1.61 -0.48
N ASP A 185 27.67 -1.92 -0.24
CA ASP A 185 28.09 -2.95 0.71
C ASP A 185 27.64 -2.60 2.14
N ALA A 186 27.81 -1.33 2.55
CA ALA A 186 27.36 -0.87 3.87
C ALA A 186 25.83 -0.91 4.01
N THR A 187 25.11 -0.43 3.01
CA THR A 187 23.64 -0.47 2.95
C THR A 187 23.12 -1.90 3.02
N ASN A 188 23.62 -2.80 2.15
CA ASN A 188 23.23 -4.21 2.14
C ASN A 188 23.55 -4.89 3.49
N TYR A 189 24.69 -4.58 4.11
CA TYR A 189 25.06 -5.14 5.41
C TYR A 189 24.06 -4.78 6.51
N ILE A 190 23.61 -3.53 6.56
CA ILE A 190 22.63 -3.06 7.56
C ILE A 190 21.26 -3.67 7.28
N PHE A 191 20.75 -3.55 6.04
CA PHE A 191 19.37 -3.94 5.74
C PHE A 191 19.13 -5.46 5.83
N ARG A 192 20.14 -6.31 5.59
CA ARG A 192 20.06 -7.76 5.86
C ARG A 192 19.75 -8.11 7.32
N GLN A 193 20.02 -7.21 8.26
CA GLN A 193 19.85 -7.45 9.70
C GLN A 193 18.59 -6.79 10.27
N VAL A 194 18.01 -5.84 9.55
CA VAL A 194 16.97 -4.94 10.08
C VAL A 194 15.68 -4.98 9.27
N LEU A 195 15.74 -5.25 7.96
CA LEU A 195 14.58 -5.26 7.09
C LEU A 195 14.01 -6.67 6.95
N ASP A 196 12.86 -6.88 7.57
CA ASP A 196 12.05 -8.10 7.46
C ASP A 196 10.60 -7.73 7.08
N GLU A 197 9.71 -8.72 6.98
CA GLU A 197 8.30 -8.47 6.66
C GLU A 197 7.58 -7.59 7.68
N GLU A 198 7.99 -7.60 8.96
CA GLU A 198 7.35 -6.78 10.00
C GLU A 198 7.70 -5.30 9.85
N VAL A 199 8.94 -4.99 9.47
CA VAL A 199 9.44 -3.61 9.38
C VAL A 199 9.29 -3.03 7.97
N GLY A 200 9.55 -3.84 6.95
CA GLY A 200 9.67 -3.41 5.55
C GLY A 200 8.63 -4.00 4.59
N GLU A 201 7.66 -4.78 5.10
CA GLU A 201 6.61 -5.45 4.32
C GLU A 201 7.12 -6.47 3.28
N MET A 202 8.44 -6.72 3.25
CA MET A 202 9.12 -7.72 2.42
C MET A 202 10.44 -8.18 3.07
N GLU A 203 10.83 -9.44 2.84
CA GLU A 203 12.15 -9.93 3.24
C GLU A 203 13.26 -9.36 2.35
N TYR A 204 14.38 -8.96 2.98
CA TYR A 204 15.58 -8.53 2.26
C TYR A 204 16.44 -9.74 1.83
N GLU A 205 15.97 -10.48 0.84
CA GLU A 205 16.69 -11.61 0.24
C GLU A 205 17.67 -11.19 -0.86
N LYS A 206 18.40 -12.16 -1.45
CA LYS A 206 19.43 -11.90 -2.48
C LYS A 206 18.90 -11.17 -3.71
N GLU A 207 17.64 -11.40 -4.10
CA GLU A 207 17.01 -10.69 -5.23
C GLU A 207 16.72 -9.21 -4.91
N ALA A 208 16.61 -8.84 -3.63
CA ALA A 208 16.37 -7.47 -3.19
C ALA A 208 17.66 -6.65 -2.99
N GLU A 209 18.84 -7.29 -3.07
CA GLU A 209 20.12 -6.65 -2.84
C GLU A 209 20.54 -5.71 -3.98
N LEU A 210 21.15 -4.59 -3.61
CA LEU A 210 21.72 -3.65 -4.57
C LEU A 210 23.03 -4.22 -5.16
N ILE A 211 23.05 -4.46 -6.48
CA ILE A 211 24.20 -5.00 -7.20
C ILE A 211 25.04 -3.85 -7.79
N TYR A 212 26.29 -3.71 -7.32
CA TYR A 212 27.23 -2.72 -7.86
C TYR A 212 27.49 -2.96 -9.35
N SER A 213 27.18 -1.97 -10.20
CA SER A 213 27.42 -2.04 -11.65
C SER A 213 28.08 -0.78 -12.23
N ASN A 214 28.34 0.24 -11.41
CA ASN A 214 29.01 1.47 -11.85
C ASN A 214 30.54 1.32 -11.87
N LYS A 215 31.09 0.67 -12.90
CA LYS A 215 32.54 0.46 -13.04
C LYS A 215 33.33 1.71 -13.41
N ILE A 216 32.68 2.84 -13.68
CA ILE A 216 33.34 4.10 -14.06
C ILE A 216 34.29 4.57 -12.95
N TYR A 217 33.95 4.31 -11.68
CA TYR A 217 34.78 4.68 -10.54
C TYR A 217 35.92 3.71 -10.25
N ASP A 218 35.92 2.52 -10.84
CA ASP A 218 36.99 1.53 -10.65
C ASP A 218 38.21 1.84 -11.53
N GLU A 219 38.05 2.71 -12.52
CA GLU A 219 39.06 3.14 -13.49
C GLU A 219 39.73 4.50 -13.12
N LEU A 220 39.32 5.12 -12.01
CA LEU A 220 39.83 6.39 -11.46
C LEU A 220 40.75 6.14 -10.26
#